data_AF-A0A924LZP1-F1
#
_entry.id   AF-A0A924LZP1-F1
#
_cell.length_a   1.000
_cell.length_b   1.000
_cell.length_c   1.000
_cell.angle_alpha   90.00
_cell.angle_beta   90.00
_cell.angle_gamma   90.00
#
_symmetry.space_group_name_H-M   'P 1'
#
loop_
_entity.id
_entity.type
_entity.pdbx_description
1 polymer ?
#
loop_
_entity_poly.entity_id
_entity_poly.type
_entity_poly.pdbx_seq_one_letter_code
_entity_poly.pdbx_strand_id
1 'polypeptide(L)'
;MYTFQEAQAQPLERVGREAQKLGEFARDVGKGFVLEREFEEEFYSSNNLPEQIRILFRDINARRIDEDALERACDGATALIRGASLMDNAVQKILLAVKNASLLEQTVLVRRELVALESPALEACVPRGPGNEILFALKKLWAQDWAFDAALERLDHTGTYALEARPTLLMAGTKPEWNPTRAAQLGLDGLLEWQGNIVGVFTKI
;
A
#
# COMPACT_ATOMS: atom_id res chain seq x y z
N MET A 1 4.21 -13.00 -0.86
CA MET A 1 3.25 -12.40 -1.81
C MET A 1 2.18 -13.42 -2.06
N TYR A 2 0.92 -13.00 -2.11
CA TYR A 2 -0.21 -13.91 -2.20
C TYR A 2 -1.20 -13.42 -3.24
N THR A 3 -1.72 -14.31 -4.08
CA THR A 3 -2.95 -14.02 -4.83
C THR A 3 -4.09 -13.71 -3.86
N PHE A 4 -5.13 -13.01 -4.30
CA PHE A 4 -6.27 -12.72 -3.40
C PHE A 4 -6.96 -13.99 -2.89
N GLN A 5 -6.97 -15.05 -3.69
CA GLN A 5 -7.46 -16.37 -3.24
C GLN A 5 -6.60 -16.95 -2.11
N GLU A 6 -5.27 -16.90 -2.23
CA GLU A 6 -4.36 -17.39 -1.18
C GLU A 6 -4.41 -16.51 0.07
N ALA A 7 -4.63 -15.20 -0.10
CA ALA A 7 -4.72 -14.23 1.00
C ALA A 7 -5.85 -14.56 1.98
N GLN A 8 -6.95 -15.18 1.51
CA GLN A 8 -8.06 -15.62 2.36
C GLN A 8 -7.62 -16.54 3.51
N ALA A 9 -6.58 -17.35 3.30
CA ALA A 9 -6.07 -18.29 4.30
C ALA A 9 -4.90 -17.73 5.14
N GLN A 10 -4.46 -16.50 4.89
CA GLN A 10 -3.36 -15.87 5.62
C GLN A 10 -3.87 -15.10 6.86
N PRO A 11 -3.05 -14.86 7.88
CA PRO A 11 -3.41 -13.99 9.01
C PRO A 11 -3.75 -12.55 8.58
N LEU A 12 -4.67 -11.91 9.32
CA LEU A 12 -5.16 -10.55 9.00
C LEU A 12 -4.01 -9.53 9.01
N GLU A 13 -3.11 -9.65 9.97
CA GLU A 13 -1.99 -8.72 10.19
C GLU A 13 -0.97 -8.76 9.03
N ARG A 14 -0.95 -9.87 8.29
CA ARG A 14 -0.03 -10.12 7.18
C ARG A 14 -0.51 -9.55 5.86
N VAL A 15 -1.78 -9.78 5.52
CA VAL A 15 -2.35 -9.43 4.20
C VAL A 15 -3.38 -8.30 4.25
N GLY A 16 -3.84 -7.92 5.44
CA GLY A 16 -4.87 -6.90 5.61
C GLY A 16 -6.27 -7.44 5.43
N ARG A 17 -7.25 -6.67 5.91
CA ARG A 17 -8.66 -7.09 5.92
C ARG A 17 -9.21 -7.15 4.51
N GLU A 18 -8.88 -6.16 3.71
CA GLU A 18 -9.38 -6.07 2.35
C GLU A 18 -8.89 -7.24 1.49
N ALA A 19 -7.60 -7.60 1.56
CA ALA A 19 -7.08 -8.69 0.73
C ALA A 19 -7.70 -10.04 1.09
N GLN A 20 -7.93 -10.31 2.38
CA GLN A 20 -8.69 -11.50 2.81
C GLN A 20 -10.10 -11.48 2.22
N LYS A 21 -10.80 -10.34 2.31
CA LYS A 21 -12.17 -10.20 1.85
C LYS A 21 -12.30 -10.32 0.33
N LEU A 22 -11.35 -9.78 -0.43
CA LEU A 22 -11.25 -9.99 -1.88
C LEU A 22 -11.14 -11.48 -2.23
N GLY A 23 -10.49 -12.29 -1.40
CA GLY A 23 -10.40 -13.74 -1.58
C GLY A 23 -11.76 -14.45 -1.62
N GLU A 24 -12.77 -13.96 -0.89
CA GLU A 24 -14.14 -14.50 -0.96
C GLU A 24 -14.78 -14.32 -2.34
N PHE A 25 -14.32 -13.30 -3.09
CA PHE A 25 -14.81 -12.95 -4.42
C PHE A 25 -13.80 -13.29 -5.53
N ALA A 26 -12.85 -14.20 -5.29
CA ALA A 26 -11.71 -14.44 -6.18
C ALA A 26 -12.05 -14.67 -7.67
N ARG A 27 -13.27 -15.12 -7.99
CA ARG A 27 -13.74 -15.29 -9.38
C ARG A 27 -14.06 -13.98 -10.10
N ASP A 28 -14.47 -12.97 -9.35
CA ASP A 28 -14.91 -11.66 -9.85
C ASP A 28 -13.85 -10.56 -9.62
N VAL A 29 -12.77 -10.90 -8.93
CA VAL A 29 -11.67 -9.97 -8.62
C VAL A 29 -10.72 -9.86 -9.81
N GLY A 30 -10.29 -8.63 -10.09
CA GLY A 30 -9.32 -8.36 -11.15
C GLY A 30 -7.98 -9.07 -10.90
N LYS A 31 -7.21 -9.29 -11.97
CA LYS A 31 -5.86 -9.87 -11.85
C LYS A 31 -5.01 -9.03 -10.89
N GLY A 32 -4.34 -9.69 -9.95
CA GLY A 32 -3.54 -9.00 -8.96
C GLY A 32 -3.08 -9.91 -7.83
N PHE A 33 -2.40 -9.31 -6.88
CA PHE A 33 -1.91 -9.95 -5.67
C PHE A 33 -1.71 -8.92 -4.56
N VAL A 34 -1.53 -9.41 -3.33
CA VAL A 34 -1.13 -8.62 -2.18
C VAL A 34 0.35 -8.90 -1.84
N LEU A 35 1.06 -7.80 -1.60
CA LEU A 35 2.36 -7.77 -0.96
C LEU A 35 2.13 -7.69 0.55
N GLU A 36 2.63 -8.67 1.28
CA GLU A 36 2.52 -8.81 2.72
C GLU A 36 3.22 -7.68 3.47
N ARG A 37 2.71 -7.36 4.66
CA ARG A 37 3.28 -6.37 5.57
C ARG A 37 4.78 -6.60 5.80
N GLU A 38 5.19 -7.84 6.04
CA GLU A 38 6.57 -8.19 6.36
C GLU A 38 7.55 -7.87 5.22
N PHE A 39 7.07 -7.82 3.97
CA PHE A 39 7.90 -7.41 2.85
C PHE A 39 8.28 -5.94 2.93
N GLU A 40 7.32 -5.08 3.32
CA GLU A 40 7.62 -3.68 3.58
C GLU A 40 8.53 -3.54 4.80
N GLU A 41 8.28 -4.27 5.89
CA GLU A 41 9.18 -4.29 7.06
C GLU A 41 10.62 -4.68 6.70
N GLU A 42 10.82 -5.66 5.82
CA GLU A 42 12.14 -6.06 5.31
C GLU A 42 12.80 -4.92 4.52
N PHE A 43 12.05 -4.18 3.71
CA PHE A 43 12.56 -3.01 3.01
C PHE A 43 13.04 -1.91 3.98
N TYR A 44 12.26 -1.60 5.02
CA TYR A 44 12.66 -0.60 6.01
C TYR A 44 13.88 -1.05 6.82
N SER A 45 13.88 -2.29 7.31
CA SER A 45 14.95 -2.82 8.15
C SER A 45 16.27 -2.97 7.39
N SER A 46 16.24 -3.49 6.15
CA SER A 46 17.45 -3.68 5.32
C SER A 46 18.16 -2.36 4.96
N ASN A 47 17.44 -1.24 4.95
CA ASN A 47 18.00 0.09 4.67
C ASN A 47 18.28 0.91 5.93
N ASN A 48 18.11 0.34 7.13
CA ASN A 48 18.19 1.06 8.41
C ASN A 48 17.31 2.33 8.45
N LEU A 49 16.15 2.29 7.80
CA LEU A 49 15.24 3.43 7.71
C LEU A 49 14.61 3.80 9.06
N PRO A 50 14.21 2.86 9.94
CA PRO A 50 13.61 3.21 11.22
C PRO A 50 14.49 4.15 12.05
N GLU A 51 15.80 3.89 12.15
CA GLU A 51 16.71 4.76 12.89
C GLU A 51 16.95 6.11 12.21
N GLN A 52 17.09 6.12 10.87
CA GLN A 52 17.26 7.37 10.13
C GLN A 52 16.04 8.28 10.25
N ILE A 53 14.85 7.70 10.14
CA ILE A 53 13.58 8.41 10.33
C ILE A 53 13.46 8.90 11.77
N ARG A 54 13.77 8.05 12.76
CA ARG A 54 13.74 8.46 14.18
C ARG A 54 14.62 9.69 14.44
N ILE A 55 15.77 9.79 13.78
CA ILE A 55 16.65 10.97 13.87
C ILE A 55 15.97 12.22 13.29
N LEU A 56 15.26 12.11 12.17
CA LEU A 56 14.53 13.24 11.56
C LEU A 56 13.43 13.78 12.48
N PHE A 57 12.70 12.90 13.15
CA PHE A 57 11.57 13.27 14.01
C PHE A 57 11.94 13.53 15.48
N ARG A 58 13.23 13.43 15.85
CA ARG A 58 13.68 13.43 17.25
C ARG A 58 13.25 14.67 18.06
N ASP A 59 13.15 15.81 17.40
CA ASP A 59 12.90 17.12 18.02
C ASP A 59 11.40 17.51 17.92
N ILE A 60 10.55 16.65 17.34
CA ILE A 60 9.13 16.91 17.19
C ILE A 60 8.39 16.54 18.49
N ASN A 61 7.72 17.53 19.08
CA ASN A 61 6.92 17.34 20.28
C ASN A 61 5.45 17.10 19.91
N ALA A 62 4.96 15.87 20.12
CA ALA A 62 3.58 15.49 19.82
C ALA A 62 2.51 16.33 20.54
N ARG A 63 2.83 16.96 21.68
CA ARG A 63 1.89 17.80 22.44
C ARG A 63 1.86 19.27 21.98
N ARG A 64 2.86 19.68 21.21
CA ARG A 64 3.01 21.04 20.66
C ARG A 64 3.85 20.95 19.39
N ILE A 65 3.15 20.70 18.29
CA ILE A 65 3.78 20.50 16.99
C ILE A 65 4.24 21.86 16.46
N ASP A 66 5.51 21.92 16.07
CA ASP A 66 6.03 22.95 15.18
C ASP A 66 5.81 22.42 13.75
N GLU A 67 4.83 22.99 13.05
CA GLU A 67 4.42 22.52 11.72
C GLU A 67 5.57 22.61 10.70
N ASP A 68 6.37 23.67 10.75
CA ASP A 68 7.52 23.85 9.86
C ASP A 68 8.60 22.79 10.13
N ALA A 69 8.82 22.44 11.41
CA ALA A 69 9.76 21.38 11.78
C ALA A 69 9.25 20.01 11.34
N LEU A 70 7.95 19.75 11.50
CA LEU A 70 7.31 18.51 11.08
C LEU A 70 7.37 18.34 9.55
N GLU A 71 7.04 19.39 8.79
CA GLU A 71 7.09 19.36 7.32
C GLU A 71 8.49 19.01 6.82
N ARG A 72 9.54 19.64 7.37
CA ARG A 72 10.93 19.30 7.05
C ARG A 72 11.29 17.84 7.37
N ALA A 73 10.79 17.31 8.50
CA ALA A 73 11.03 15.91 8.86
C ALA A 73 10.32 14.95 7.89
N CYS A 74 9.08 15.26 7.51
CA CYS A 74 8.29 14.51 6.54
C CYS A 74 8.93 14.51 5.15
N ASP A 75 9.43 15.66 4.68
CA ASP A 75 10.18 15.76 3.41
C ASP A 75 11.44 14.91 3.44
N GLY A 76 12.20 14.97 4.54
CA GLY A 76 13.38 14.14 4.76
C GLY A 76 13.05 12.64 4.72
N ALA A 77 11.99 12.22 5.40
CA ALA A 77 11.57 10.82 5.43
C ALA A 77 11.10 10.35 4.06
N THR A 78 10.28 11.14 3.37
CA THR A 78 9.85 10.91 1.99
C THR A 78 11.05 10.73 1.06
N ALA A 79 12.06 11.60 1.18
CA ALA A 79 13.30 11.50 0.41
C ALA A 79 14.10 10.23 0.74
N LEU A 80 14.19 9.83 2.02
CA LEU A 80 14.82 8.58 2.44
C LEU A 80 14.14 7.36 1.82
N ILE A 81 12.80 7.26 1.91
CA ILE A 81 12.06 6.13 1.32
C ILE A 81 12.27 6.08 -0.19
N ARG A 82 12.19 7.22 -0.87
CA ARG A 82 12.38 7.32 -2.32
C ARG A 82 13.83 7.09 -2.75
N GLY A 83 14.81 7.33 -1.88
CA GLY A 83 16.23 7.10 -2.13
C GLY A 83 16.70 5.68 -1.82
N ALA A 84 16.02 4.97 -0.91
CA ALA A 84 16.40 3.64 -0.44
C ALA A 84 16.32 2.58 -1.55
N SER A 85 17.19 1.57 -1.47
CA SER A 85 17.28 0.50 -2.47
C SER A 85 16.48 -0.72 -2.02
N LEU A 86 15.78 -1.35 -2.96
CA LEU A 86 15.26 -2.70 -2.75
C LEU A 86 16.41 -3.69 -2.97
N MET A 87 16.50 -4.70 -2.09
CA MET A 87 17.46 -5.79 -2.25
C MET A 87 17.17 -6.59 -3.53
N ASP A 88 18.21 -7.12 -4.18
CA ASP A 88 18.07 -7.83 -5.46
C ASP A 88 17.08 -9.02 -5.38
N ASN A 89 17.09 -9.75 -4.27
CA ASN A 89 16.14 -10.85 -4.02
C ASN A 89 14.68 -10.34 -3.93
N ALA A 90 14.45 -9.19 -3.28
CA ALA A 90 13.15 -8.56 -3.17
C ALA A 90 12.66 -8.07 -4.54
N VAL A 91 13.55 -7.45 -5.32
CA VAL A 91 13.28 -7.05 -6.71
C VAL A 91 12.86 -8.25 -7.55
N GLN A 92 13.65 -9.33 -7.54
CA GLN A 92 13.33 -10.54 -8.31
C GLN A 92 11.98 -11.15 -7.93
N LYS A 93 11.66 -11.21 -6.63
CA LYS A 93 10.35 -11.68 -6.14
C LYS A 93 9.21 -10.84 -6.70
N ILE A 94 9.31 -9.50 -6.64
CA ILE A 94 8.27 -8.59 -7.15
C ILE A 94 8.08 -8.80 -8.65
N LEU A 95 9.17 -8.78 -9.42
CA LEU A 95 9.08 -8.88 -10.88
C LEU A 95 8.52 -10.24 -11.31
N LEU A 96 8.87 -11.32 -10.62
CA LEU A 96 8.29 -12.63 -10.85
C LEU A 96 6.80 -12.68 -10.50
N ALA A 97 6.38 -12.06 -9.40
CA ALA A 97 4.96 -11.98 -9.03
C ALA A 97 4.14 -11.16 -10.04
N VAL A 98 4.66 -10.01 -10.49
CA VAL A 98 4.05 -9.17 -11.55
C VAL A 98 3.88 -9.98 -12.84
N LYS A 99 4.92 -10.72 -13.24
CA LYS A 99 4.86 -11.60 -14.41
C LYS A 99 3.82 -12.71 -14.23
N ASN A 100 3.82 -13.41 -13.09
CA ASN A 100 2.91 -14.53 -12.83
C ASN A 100 1.44 -14.08 -12.73
N ALA A 101 1.19 -12.89 -12.17
CA ALA A 101 -0.14 -12.27 -12.15
C ALA A 101 -0.57 -11.71 -13.53
N SER A 102 0.25 -11.87 -14.57
CA SER A 102 0.04 -11.36 -15.92
C SER A 102 -0.15 -9.83 -15.96
N LEU A 103 0.57 -9.09 -15.12
CA LEU A 103 0.45 -7.63 -14.99
C LEU A 103 1.38 -6.82 -15.91
N LEU A 104 2.28 -7.47 -16.65
CA LEU A 104 3.18 -6.81 -17.60
C LEU A 104 2.41 -6.15 -18.75
N GLU A 105 2.94 -5.03 -19.25
CA GLU A 105 2.45 -4.29 -20.43
C GLU A 105 1.01 -3.75 -20.31
N GLN A 106 0.46 -3.68 -19.09
CA GLN A 106 -0.83 -3.06 -18.80
C GLN A 106 -0.75 -2.13 -17.59
N THR A 107 -1.72 -1.24 -17.39
CA THR A 107 -1.72 -0.39 -16.21
C THR A 107 -1.93 -1.23 -14.94
N VAL A 108 -1.06 -1.02 -13.96
CA VAL A 108 -1.11 -1.62 -12.63
C VAL A 108 -1.38 -0.51 -11.62
N LEU A 109 -2.44 -0.70 -10.84
CA LEU A 109 -2.76 0.06 -9.65
C LEU A 109 -2.02 -0.54 -8.46
N VAL A 110 -1.27 0.28 -7.74
CA VAL A 110 -0.55 -0.06 -6.52
C VAL A 110 -1.13 0.78 -5.40
N ARG A 111 -1.73 0.18 -4.38
CA ARG A 111 -2.47 0.92 -3.36
C ARG A 111 -2.44 0.30 -1.98
N ARG A 112 -2.75 1.12 -0.97
CA ARG A 112 -3.07 0.66 0.38
C ARG A 112 -4.48 0.06 0.43
N GLU A 113 -4.78 -0.63 1.53
CA GLU A 113 -6.11 -1.14 1.78
C GLU A 113 -7.14 -0.01 1.98
N LEU A 114 -8.41 -0.32 1.69
CA LEU A 114 -9.54 0.55 1.99
C LEU A 114 -9.88 0.43 3.48
N VAL A 115 -9.55 1.47 4.24
CA VAL A 115 -9.89 1.59 5.67
C VAL A 115 -11.14 2.44 5.92
N ALA A 116 -11.58 3.20 4.92
CA ALA A 116 -12.77 4.05 4.95
C ALA A 116 -13.33 4.23 3.53
N LEU A 117 -14.47 4.91 3.41
CA LEU A 117 -15.07 5.33 2.13
C LEU A 117 -14.37 6.57 1.53
N GLU A 118 -13.05 6.64 1.70
CA GLU A 118 -12.20 7.70 1.16
C GLU A 118 -11.34 7.13 0.03
N SER A 119 -10.75 8.02 -0.77
CA SER A 119 -9.86 7.56 -1.84
C SER A 119 -8.59 7.00 -1.21
N PRO A 120 -8.21 5.73 -1.46
CA PRO A 120 -6.99 5.18 -0.89
C PRO A 120 -5.77 5.88 -1.49
N ALA A 121 -4.70 5.95 -0.70
CA ALA A 121 -3.36 6.20 -1.23
C ALA A 121 -3.09 5.22 -2.37
N LEU A 122 -2.79 5.75 -3.56
CA LEU A 122 -2.62 4.97 -4.77
C LEU A 122 -1.55 5.55 -5.69
N GLU A 123 -0.93 4.66 -6.44
CA GLU A 123 -0.02 4.94 -7.54
C GLU A 123 -0.45 4.07 -8.73
N ALA A 124 -0.20 4.56 -9.95
CA ALA A 124 -0.44 3.80 -11.17
C ALA A 124 0.81 3.81 -12.05
N CYS A 125 1.07 2.69 -12.70
CA CYS A 125 2.24 2.52 -13.55
C CYS A 125 1.97 1.50 -14.64
N VAL A 126 2.81 1.48 -15.67
CA VAL A 126 2.78 0.44 -16.72
C VAL A 126 4.14 -0.26 -16.69
N PRO A 127 4.26 -1.46 -16.07
CA PRO A 127 5.48 -2.27 -16.13
C PRO A 127 5.79 -2.62 -17.58
N ARG A 128 6.96 -2.21 -18.05
CA ARG A 128 7.53 -2.74 -19.29
C ARG A 128 8.72 -3.59 -18.94
N GLY A 129 8.90 -4.75 -19.59
CA GLY A 129 10.01 -5.65 -19.29
C GLY A 129 11.34 -4.89 -19.15
N PRO A 130 12.04 -4.90 -17.98
CA PRO A 130 11.93 -5.86 -16.87
C PRO A 130 10.92 -5.57 -15.74
N GLY A 131 10.20 -4.44 -15.74
CA GLY A 131 9.13 -4.12 -14.78
C GLY A 131 9.49 -3.14 -13.65
N ASN A 132 10.56 -2.37 -13.82
CA ASN A 132 11.08 -1.44 -12.81
C ASN A 132 10.08 -0.36 -12.41
N GLU A 133 9.12 -0.01 -13.27
CA GLU A 133 8.07 0.96 -12.97
C GLU A 133 7.27 0.60 -11.71
N ILE A 134 7.12 -0.70 -11.39
CA ILE A 134 6.41 -1.16 -10.19
C ILE A 134 7.21 -0.83 -8.94
N LEU A 135 8.54 -0.98 -9.00
CA LEU A 135 9.42 -0.69 -7.88
C LEU A 135 9.35 0.80 -7.53
N PHE A 136 9.30 1.66 -8.54
CA PHE A 136 9.10 3.10 -8.35
C PHE A 136 7.71 3.42 -7.80
N ALA A 137 6.66 2.78 -8.30
CA ALA A 137 5.30 2.96 -7.79
C ALA A 137 5.17 2.53 -6.33
N LEU A 138 5.76 1.39 -5.95
CA LEU A 138 5.79 0.91 -4.56
C LEU A 138 6.48 1.93 -3.64
N LYS A 139 7.69 2.39 -4.00
CA LYS A 139 8.42 3.37 -3.19
C LYS A 139 7.69 4.70 -3.08
N LYS A 140 7.02 5.15 -4.14
CA LYS A 140 6.19 6.36 -4.09
C LYS A 140 5.01 6.16 -3.13
N LEU A 141 4.30 5.04 -3.25
CA LEU A 141 3.19 4.72 -2.36
C LEU A 141 3.66 4.69 -0.89
N TRP A 142 4.74 3.98 -0.59
CA TRP A 142 5.27 3.90 0.78
C TRP A 142 5.77 5.25 1.30
N ALA A 143 6.24 6.13 0.42
CA ALA A 143 6.63 7.48 0.80
C ALA A 143 5.41 8.37 1.13
N GLN A 144 4.22 8.09 0.58
CA GLN A 144 2.99 8.81 0.94
C GLN A 144 2.63 8.64 2.42
N ASP A 145 3.05 7.54 3.05
CA ASP A 145 2.88 7.31 4.50
C ASP A 145 3.70 8.28 5.37
N TRP A 146 4.64 9.00 4.75
CA TRP A 146 5.45 10.04 5.38
C TRP A 146 5.12 11.43 4.86
N ALA A 147 4.03 11.58 4.10
CA ALA A 147 3.47 12.89 3.80
C ALA A 147 2.99 13.56 5.10
N PHE A 148 2.96 14.89 5.10
CA PHE A 148 2.60 15.68 6.28
C PHE A 148 1.24 15.27 6.88
N ASP A 149 0.20 15.19 6.06
CA ASP A 149 -1.15 14.80 6.52
C ASP A 149 -1.18 13.38 7.10
N ALA A 150 -0.48 12.44 6.47
CA ALA A 150 -0.40 11.06 6.95
C ALA A 150 0.37 10.95 8.28
N ALA A 151 1.43 11.77 8.45
CA ALA A 151 2.19 11.82 9.69
C ALA A 151 1.39 12.47 10.83
N LEU A 152 0.59 13.49 10.54
CA LEU A 152 -0.35 14.09 11.49
C LEU A 152 -1.43 13.10 11.91
N GLU A 153 -2.08 12.45 10.94
CA GLU A 153 -3.10 11.45 11.21
C GLU A 153 -2.55 10.33 12.11
N ARG A 154 -1.35 9.83 11.82
CA ARG A 154 -0.69 8.80 12.65
C ARG A 154 -0.43 9.31 14.07
N LEU A 155 0.01 10.55 14.21
CA LEU A 155 0.26 11.16 15.52
C LEU A 155 -1.04 11.28 16.33
N ASP A 156 -2.13 11.70 15.70
CA ASP A 156 -3.43 11.83 16.35
C ASP A 156 -3.97 10.48 16.85
N HIS A 157 -3.76 9.41 16.06
CA HIS A 157 -4.25 8.08 16.40
C HIS A 157 -3.36 7.31 17.37
N THR A 158 -2.02 7.44 17.25
CA THR A 158 -1.07 6.58 17.99
C THR A 158 -0.20 7.35 18.97
N GLY A 159 -0.10 8.67 18.85
CA GLY A 159 0.84 9.50 19.61
C GLY A 159 2.30 9.31 19.22
N THR A 160 2.60 8.62 18.11
CA THR A 160 3.98 8.32 17.69
C THR A 160 4.18 8.47 16.18
N TYR A 161 5.44 8.62 15.76
CA TYR A 161 5.86 8.54 14.35
C TYR A 161 6.49 7.18 14.03
N ALA A 162 6.09 6.14 14.76
CA ALA A 162 6.65 4.80 14.57
C ALA A 162 6.36 4.27 13.16
N LEU A 163 7.24 3.40 12.68
CA LEU A 163 7.02 2.69 11.43
C LEU A 163 5.76 1.83 11.52
N GLU A 164 4.86 2.01 10.55
CA GLU A 164 3.68 1.19 10.36
C GLU A 164 3.72 0.57 8.96
N ALA A 165 4.48 -0.51 8.81
CA ALA A 165 4.43 -1.30 7.59
C ALA A 165 3.04 -1.90 7.41
N ARG A 166 2.55 -1.89 6.16
CA ARG A 166 1.19 -2.32 5.83
C ARG A 166 1.19 -3.15 4.55
N PRO A 167 0.20 -4.04 4.39
CA PRO A 167 0.01 -4.72 3.11
C PRO A 167 -0.16 -3.73 1.95
N THR A 168 0.27 -4.13 0.76
CA THR A 168 0.10 -3.35 -0.47
C THR A 168 -0.58 -4.19 -1.53
N LEU A 169 -1.65 -3.69 -2.14
CA LEU A 169 -2.40 -4.38 -3.17
C LEU A 169 -1.89 -3.93 -4.55
N LEU A 170 -1.59 -4.89 -5.42
CA LEU A 170 -1.23 -4.68 -6.82
C LEU A 170 -2.29 -5.32 -7.72
N MET A 171 -2.93 -4.53 -8.56
CA MET A 171 -4.03 -4.99 -9.41
C MET A 171 -3.93 -4.41 -10.81
N ALA A 172 -4.41 -5.15 -11.80
CA ALA A 172 -4.64 -4.60 -13.12
C ALA A 172 -5.71 -3.50 -13.04
N GLY A 173 -5.41 -2.34 -13.61
CA GLY A 173 -6.36 -1.25 -13.74
C GLY A 173 -5.77 0.13 -13.57
N THR A 174 -6.64 1.12 -13.78
CA THR A 174 -6.38 2.54 -13.53
C THR A 174 -7.10 2.96 -12.25
N LYS A 175 -7.36 4.26 -12.10
CA LYS A 175 -8.27 4.76 -11.05
C LYS A 175 -9.59 3.99 -11.09
N PRO A 176 -9.98 3.31 -10.01
CA PRO A 176 -11.22 2.57 -9.92
C PRO A 176 -12.39 3.50 -9.57
N GLU A 177 -13.62 3.01 -9.78
CA GLU A 177 -14.84 3.74 -9.48
C GLU A 177 -15.61 3.06 -8.35
N TRP A 178 -16.28 3.85 -7.51
CA TRP A 178 -17.15 3.32 -6.47
C TRP A 178 -18.43 2.75 -7.08
N ASN A 179 -18.79 1.52 -6.71
CA ASN A 179 -20.07 0.91 -7.08
C ASN A 179 -20.91 0.57 -5.82
N PRO A 180 -21.69 1.53 -5.31
CA PRO A 180 -22.52 1.32 -4.11
C PRO A 180 -23.63 0.28 -4.34
N THR A 181 -24.13 0.17 -5.57
CA THR A 181 -25.19 -0.80 -5.91
C THR A 181 -24.69 -2.23 -5.77
N ARG A 182 -23.52 -2.55 -6.34
CA ARG A 182 -22.93 -3.89 -6.20
C ARG A 182 -22.42 -4.14 -4.78
N ALA A 183 -21.90 -3.12 -4.09
CA ALA A 183 -21.55 -3.21 -2.68
C ALA A 183 -22.75 -3.69 -1.84
N ALA A 184 -23.92 -3.06 -2.00
CA ALA A 184 -25.14 -3.43 -1.28
C ALA A 184 -25.62 -4.84 -1.62
N GLN A 185 -25.52 -5.27 -2.88
CA GLN A 185 -25.88 -6.63 -3.32
C GLN A 185 -24.99 -7.70 -2.67
N LEU A 186 -23.72 -7.37 -2.42
CA LEU A 186 -22.74 -8.27 -1.80
C LEU A 186 -22.63 -8.10 -0.27
N GLY A 187 -23.45 -7.23 0.33
CA GLY A 187 -23.43 -6.96 1.77
C GLY A 187 -22.14 -6.25 2.24
N LEU A 188 -21.56 -5.41 1.40
CA LEU A 188 -20.35 -4.63 1.69
C LEU A 188 -20.70 -3.15 1.92
N ASP A 189 -19.95 -2.46 2.77
CA ASP A 189 -20.09 -1.01 2.99
C ASP A 189 -19.54 -0.19 1.81
N GLY A 190 -18.55 -0.72 1.10
CA GLY A 190 -17.95 -0.09 -0.06
C GLY A 190 -17.35 -1.11 -1.02
N LEU A 191 -17.38 -0.78 -2.31
CA LEU A 191 -16.80 -1.60 -3.37
C LEU A 191 -16.24 -0.70 -4.47
N LEU A 192 -15.01 -0.99 -4.88
CA LEU A 192 -14.35 -0.38 -6.02
C LEU A 192 -14.35 -1.35 -7.21
N GLU A 193 -14.66 -0.83 -8.39
CA GLU A 193 -14.65 -1.58 -9.63
C GLU A 193 -13.74 -0.98 -10.69
N TRP A 194 -13.27 -1.86 -11.56
CA TRP A 194 -12.65 -1.48 -12.81
C TRP A 194 -13.01 -2.49 -13.90
N GLN A 195 -13.61 -2.00 -14.98
CA GLN A 195 -14.08 -2.82 -16.12
C GLN A 195 -14.95 -4.02 -15.68
N GLY A 196 -15.81 -3.81 -14.69
CA GLY A 196 -16.71 -4.84 -14.15
C GLY A 196 -16.07 -5.86 -13.20
N ASN A 197 -14.75 -5.77 -12.96
CA ASN A 197 -14.06 -6.58 -11.96
C ASN A 197 -14.01 -5.84 -10.62
N ILE A 198 -14.09 -6.60 -9.53
CA ILE A 198 -13.87 -6.08 -8.18
C ILE A 198 -12.39 -5.80 -8.01
N VAL A 199 -12.05 -4.58 -7.64
CA VAL A 199 -10.67 -4.15 -7.41
C VAL A 199 -10.46 -3.49 -6.04
N GLY A 200 -11.51 -3.45 -5.22
CA GLY A 200 -11.42 -3.14 -3.81
C GLY A 200 -12.74 -3.35 -3.09
N VAL A 201 -12.67 -3.64 -1.80
CA VAL A 201 -13.83 -3.86 -0.93
C VAL A 201 -13.58 -3.27 0.45
N PHE A 202 -14.64 -2.74 1.05
CA PHE A 202 -14.62 -2.19 2.39
C PHE A 202 -15.79 -2.75 3.21
N THR A 203 -15.51 -3.06 4.48
CA THR A 203 -16.52 -3.48 5.45
C THR A 203 -16.18 -2.85 6.80
N LYS A 204 -17.13 -2.10 7.36
CA LYS A 204 -17.02 -1.51 8.70
C LYS A 204 -16.99 -2.61 9.75
N ILE A 205 -16.28 -2.34 10.84
CA ILE A 205 -16.20 -3.19 12.04
C ILE A 205 -17.29 -2.75 13.01
#